data_AF-A0A7C9D565-F1
#
_entry.id   AF-A0A7C9D565-F1
#
_cell.length_a   1.000
_cell.length_b   1.000
_cell.length_c   1.000
_cell.angle_alpha   90.00
_cell.angle_beta   90.00
_cell.angle_gamma   90.00
#
_symmetry.space_group_name_H-M   'P 1'
#
loop_
_entity.id
_entity.type
_entity.pdbx_description
1 polymer ?
#
loop_
_entity_poly.entity_id
_entity_poly.type
_entity_poly.pdbx_seq_one_letter_code
_entity_poly.pdbx_strand_id
1 'polypeptide(L)'
;KHKMHVFSANDRTHPRWEDINSKIESLSIRMEEEGYRPDTSCALHAWDEDMKAESLKYHSERLAIAFALISTPEGSPILVMKNLRACSDCHAAIKVISKIVGRGITVRDSSRFHHFRDGICSCGDYW
;
A
#
# COMPACT_ATOMS: atom_id res chain seq x y z
N LYS A 1 13.08 -13.92 -16.35
CA LYS A 1 13.94 -13.58 -15.17
C LYS A 1 13.08 -12.79 -14.18
N HIS A 2 13.01 -13.20 -12.92
CA HIS A 2 12.30 -12.43 -11.88
C HIS A 2 13.16 -11.21 -11.52
N LYS A 3 12.68 -10.00 -11.83
CA LYS A 3 13.37 -8.74 -11.48
C LYS A 3 12.88 -8.30 -10.10
N MET A 4 13.80 -8.12 -9.17
CA MET A 4 13.49 -7.57 -7.84
C MET A 4 13.41 -6.04 -7.95
N HIS A 5 12.38 -5.47 -7.35
CA HIS A 5 12.19 -4.03 -7.22
C HIS A 5 12.11 -3.70 -5.73
N VAL A 6 12.87 -2.69 -5.30
CA VAL A 6 12.96 -2.28 -3.90
C VAL A 6 12.39 -0.87 -3.81
N PHE A 7 11.58 -0.63 -2.79
CA PHE A 7 10.96 0.66 -2.52
C PHE A 7 11.23 1.06 -1.06
N SER A 8 11.57 2.32 -0.86
CA SER A 8 11.61 2.95 0.47
C SER A 8 10.48 3.97 0.60
N ALA A 9 10.12 4.36 1.82
CA ALA A 9 9.11 5.39 2.00
C ALA A 9 9.55 6.70 1.32
N ASN A 10 8.63 7.36 0.64
CA ASN A 10 8.87 8.56 -0.17
C ASN A 10 9.90 8.39 -1.30
N ASP A 11 10.17 7.16 -1.75
CA ASP A 11 11.08 6.91 -2.87
C ASP A 11 10.45 7.33 -4.20
N ARG A 12 11.07 8.35 -4.82
CA ARG A 12 10.68 8.89 -6.14
C ARG A 12 11.73 8.61 -7.22
N THR A 13 12.72 7.77 -6.93
CA THR A 13 13.87 7.53 -7.83
C THR A 13 13.64 6.40 -8.82
N HIS A 14 12.57 5.61 -8.63
CA HIS A 14 12.26 4.49 -9.50
C HIS A 14 12.02 4.96 -10.95
N PRO A 15 12.56 4.28 -11.99
CA PRO A 15 12.41 4.71 -13.39
C PRO A 15 10.97 4.82 -13.92
N ARG A 16 10.01 4.22 -13.21
CA ARG A 16 8.56 4.28 -13.49
C ARG A 16 7.81 5.11 -12.44
N TRP A 17 8.47 6.08 -11.81
CA TRP A 17 7.87 6.89 -10.74
C TRP A 17 6.55 7.55 -11.17
N GLU A 18 6.48 8.11 -12.38
CA GLU A 18 5.27 8.79 -12.87
C GLU A 18 4.06 7.85 -12.95
N ASP A 19 4.25 6.62 -13.45
CA ASP A 19 3.20 5.59 -13.49
C ASP A 19 2.76 5.18 -12.08
N ILE A 20 3.73 5.00 -11.18
CA ILE A 20 3.48 4.60 -9.78
C ILE A 20 2.69 5.70 -9.07
N ASN A 21 3.13 6.95 -9.21
CA ASN A 21 2.49 8.12 -8.61
C ASN A 21 1.06 8.28 -9.12
N SER A 22 0.86 8.21 -10.44
CA SER A 22 -0.47 8.25 -11.05
C SER A 22 -1.39 7.14 -10.54
N LYS A 23 -0.85 5.94 -10.32
CA LYS A 23 -1.61 4.83 -9.73
C LYS A 23 -1.95 5.08 -8.26
N ILE A 24 -1.04 5.66 -7.49
CA ILE A 24 -1.29 6.04 -6.09
C ILE A 24 -2.39 7.09 -5.98
N GLU A 25 -2.35 8.13 -6.80
CA GLU A 25 -3.40 9.17 -6.81
C GLU A 25 -4.75 8.59 -7.21
N SER A 26 -4.79 7.78 -8.27
CA SER A 26 -6.02 7.09 -8.69
C SER A 26 -6.59 6.18 -7.60
N LEU A 27 -5.73 5.45 -6.87
CA LEU A 27 -6.18 4.63 -5.74
C LEU A 27 -6.65 5.49 -4.58
N SER A 28 -6.00 6.62 -4.29
CA SER A 28 -6.35 7.49 -3.17
C SER A 28 -7.75 8.07 -3.34
N ILE A 29 -8.09 8.57 -4.54
CA ILE A 29 -9.44 9.06 -4.87
C ILE A 29 -10.49 7.94 -4.66
N ARG A 30 -10.24 6.75 -5.22
CA ARG A 30 -11.18 5.61 -5.11
C ARG A 30 -11.32 5.10 -3.67
N MET A 31 -10.25 5.19 -2.88
CA MET A 31 -10.27 4.82 -1.47
C MET A 31 -11.12 5.80 -0.66
N GLU A 32 -11.01 7.10 -0.93
CA GLU A 32 -11.87 8.12 -0.31
C GLU A 32 -13.35 7.90 -0.64
N GLU A 33 -13.68 7.54 -1.89
CA GLU A 33 -15.05 7.17 -2.31
C GLU A 33 -15.58 5.93 -1.56
N GLU A 34 -14.71 4.99 -1.21
CA GLU A 34 -15.02 3.81 -0.37
C GLU A 34 -15.04 4.14 1.14
N GLY A 35 -14.82 5.40 1.52
CA GLY A 35 -14.87 5.87 2.90
C GLY A 35 -13.58 5.66 3.71
N TYR A 36 -12.47 5.33 3.07
CA TYR A 36 -11.17 5.27 3.73
C TYR A 36 -10.74 6.67 4.22
N ARG A 37 -10.23 6.73 5.45
CA ARG A 37 -9.62 7.94 6.02
C ARG A 37 -8.24 7.59 6.56
N PRO A 38 -7.18 8.35 6.18
CA PRO A 38 -5.84 8.09 6.69
C PRO A 38 -5.76 8.19 8.21
N ASP A 39 -5.04 7.26 8.83
CA ASP A 39 -4.70 7.32 10.26
C ASP A 39 -3.34 8.02 10.43
N THR A 40 -3.39 9.34 10.66
CA THR A 40 -2.22 10.21 10.77
C THR A 40 -1.36 9.96 12.01
N SER A 41 -1.81 9.13 12.96
CA SER A 41 -1.02 8.71 14.12
C SER A 41 0.26 7.94 13.73
N CYS A 42 0.29 7.39 12.51
CA CYS A 42 1.42 6.65 11.95
C CYS A 42 2.52 7.52 11.31
N ALA A 43 2.32 8.84 11.23
CA ALA A 43 3.23 9.76 10.56
C ALA A 43 4.10 10.56 11.56
N LEU A 44 5.11 11.28 11.07
CA LEU A 44 6.01 12.08 11.90
C LEU A 44 5.24 13.18 12.65
N HIS A 45 5.41 13.25 13.97
CA HIS A 45 4.68 14.17 14.84
C HIS A 45 4.89 15.66 14.52
N ALA A 46 6.02 16.03 13.92
CA ALA A 46 6.37 17.42 13.62
C ALA A 46 5.68 17.98 12.36
N TRP A 47 4.95 17.13 11.61
CA TRP A 47 4.21 17.56 10.42
C TRP A 47 2.79 17.97 10.78
N ASP A 48 2.21 18.86 9.97
CA ASP A 48 0.78 19.11 10.03
C ASP A 48 -0.03 17.91 9.49
N GLU A 49 -1.35 17.91 9.74
CA GLU A 49 -2.21 16.77 9.40
C GLU A 49 -2.26 16.48 7.90
N ASP A 50 -2.21 17.51 7.05
CA ASP A 50 -2.24 17.36 5.59
C ASP A 50 -0.94 16.74 5.09
N MET A 51 0.21 17.21 5.58
CA MET A 51 1.52 16.63 5.29
C MET A 51 1.66 15.19 5.78
N LYS A 52 1.08 14.87 6.95
CA LYS A 52 1.02 13.49 7.45
C LYS A 52 0.22 12.59 6.53
N ALA A 53 -1.01 12.99 6.20
CA ALA A 53 -1.88 12.24 5.31
C ALA A 53 -1.23 12.00 3.95
N GLU A 54 -0.55 13.02 3.41
CA GLU A 54 0.18 12.92 2.15
C GLU A 54 1.34 11.93 2.23
N SER A 55 2.16 11.98 3.29
CA SER A 55 3.28 11.04 3.42
C SER A 55 2.84 9.59 3.55
N LEU A 56 1.67 9.32 4.14
CA LEU A 56 1.14 7.95 4.26
C LEU A 56 0.89 7.33 2.89
N LYS A 57 0.57 8.13 1.85
CA LYS A 57 0.39 7.65 0.48
C LYS A 57 1.64 6.99 -0.10
N TYR A 58 2.80 7.44 0.33
CA TYR A 58 4.09 7.04 -0.22
C TYR A 58 4.90 6.13 0.71
N HIS A 59 4.23 5.42 1.63
CA HIS A 59 4.84 4.29 2.32
C HIS A 59 5.25 3.19 1.34
N SER A 60 6.31 2.43 1.70
CA SER A 60 6.92 1.48 0.77
C SER A 60 5.98 0.34 0.36
N GLU A 61 5.05 -0.08 1.23
CA GLU A 61 4.00 -1.04 0.89
C GLU A 61 3.10 -0.53 -0.24
N ARG A 62 2.67 0.74 -0.15
CA ARG A 62 1.77 1.35 -1.14
C ARG A 62 2.49 1.53 -2.48
N LEU A 63 3.76 1.97 -2.44
CA LEU A 63 4.61 2.05 -3.63
C LEU A 63 4.79 0.69 -4.31
N ALA A 64 5.10 -0.36 -3.53
CA ALA A 64 5.28 -1.71 -4.05
C ALA A 64 4.00 -2.27 -4.66
N ILE A 65 2.85 -2.07 -4.00
CA ILE A 65 1.54 -2.52 -4.52
C ILE A 65 1.15 -1.74 -5.77
N ALA A 66 1.31 -0.41 -5.78
CA ALA A 66 1.04 0.41 -6.96
C ALA A 66 1.90 -0.04 -8.16
N PHE A 67 3.19 -0.27 -7.95
CA PHE A 67 4.08 -0.81 -8.96
C PHE A 67 3.66 -2.21 -9.43
N ALA A 68 3.27 -3.09 -8.51
CA ALA A 68 2.80 -4.44 -8.86
C ALA A 68 1.53 -4.36 -9.72
N LEU A 69 0.57 -3.50 -9.38
CA LEU A 69 -0.68 -3.31 -10.11
C LEU A 69 -0.46 -2.85 -11.57
N ILE A 70 0.54 -2.00 -11.83
CA ILE A 70 0.87 -1.52 -13.19
C ILE A 70 1.81 -2.46 -13.96
N SER A 71 2.42 -3.44 -13.30
CA SER A 71 3.47 -4.29 -13.89
C SER A 71 3.05 -5.75 -14.04
N THR A 72 1.86 -6.11 -13.58
CA THR A 72 1.35 -7.49 -13.61
C THR A 72 -0.07 -7.52 -14.17
N PRO A 73 -0.47 -8.63 -14.83
CA PRO A 73 -1.82 -8.76 -15.39
C PRO A 73 -2.91 -8.56 -14.34
N GLU A 74 -4.06 -8.07 -14.79
CA GLU A 74 -5.26 -7.97 -13.95
C GLU A 74 -5.65 -9.34 -13.38
N GLY A 75 -6.20 -9.36 -12.16
CA GLY A 75 -6.56 -10.59 -11.44
C GLY A 75 -5.39 -11.41 -10.87
N SER A 76 -4.15 -11.20 -11.31
CA SER A 76 -3.01 -11.96 -10.79
C SER A 76 -2.73 -11.65 -9.30
N PRO A 77 -2.24 -12.60 -8.49
CA PRO A 77 -1.92 -12.33 -7.08
C PRO A 77 -0.72 -11.38 -6.96
N ILE A 78 -0.70 -10.56 -5.91
CA ILE A 78 0.42 -9.67 -5.57
C ILE A 78 1.10 -10.19 -4.30
N LEU A 79 2.44 -10.22 -4.31
CA LEU A 79 3.25 -10.53 -3.13
C LEU A 79 4.21 -9.38 -2.84
N VAL A 80 4.17 -8.85 -1.63
CA VAL A 80 5.08 -7.83 -1.12
C VAL A 80 5.84 -8.38 0.08
N MET A 81 7.16 -8.20 0.06
CA MET A 81 8.05 -8.58 1.16
C MET A 81 8.56 -7.33 1.85
N LYS A 82 8.36 -7.22 3.17
CA LYS A 82 8.78 -6.09 3.98
C LYS A 82 9.61 -6.56 5.17
N ASN A 83 10.57 -5.72 5.57
CA ASN A 83 11.48 -5.99 6.70
C ASN A 83 10.99 -5.38 8.02
N LEU A 84 10.03 -4.45 7.96
CA LEU A 84 9.39 -3.80 9.11
C LEU A 84 7.94 -4.23 9.19
N ARG A 85 7.32 -4.14 10.37
CA ARG A 85 5.88 -4.35 10.55
C ARG A 85 5.09 -3.30 9.74
N ALA A 86 3.96 -3.67 9.15
CA ALA A 86 3.23 -2.80 8.22
C ALA A 86 2.32 -1.78 8.93
N CYS A 87 2.55 -0.47 9.01
CA CYS A 87 1.75 0.41 9.91
C CYS A 87 0.21 0.26 9.81
N SER A 88 -0.53 0.64 10.87
CA SER A 88 -2.00 0.48 10.95
C SER A 88 -2.71 1.09 9.75
N ASP A 89 -2.28 2.28 9.33
CA ASP A 89 -2.79 2.95 8.14
C ASP A 89 -2.57 2.14 6.85
N CYS A 90 -1.35 1.64 6.62
CA CYS A 90 -1.08 0.80 5.45
C CYS A 90 -1.89 -0.49 5.50
N HIS A 91 -2.06 -1.11 6.67
CA HIS A 91 -2.89 -2.30 6.82
C HIS A 91 -4.34 -2.02 6.41
N ALA A 92 -4.93 -0.91 6.87
CA ALA A 92 -6.27 -0.47 6.47
C ALA A 92 -6.35 -0.12 4.98
N ALA A 93 -5.37 0.61 4.45
CA ALA A 93 -5.30 0.99 3.05
C ALA A 93 -5.27 -0.24 2.13
N ILE A 94 -4.46 -1.26 2.45
CA ILE A 94 -4.30 -2.46 1.63
C ILE A 94 -5.58 -3.28 1.59
N LYS A 95 -6.36 -3.34 2.69
CA LYS A 95 -7.70 -3.92 2.67
C LYS A 95 -8.57 -3.24 1.61
N VAL A 96 -8.70 -1.92 1.69
CA VAL A 96 -9.55 -1.16 0.75
C VAL A 96 -9.05 -1.32 -0.69
N ILE A 97 -7.73 -1.26 -0.91
CA ILE A 97 -7.12 -1.52 -2.22
C ILE A 97 -7.51 -2.92 -2.73
N SER A 98 -7.43 -3.96 -1.91
CA SER A 98 -7.78 -5.33 -2.32
C SER A 98 -9.22 -5.46 -2.81
N LYS A 99 -10.16 -4.72 -2.18
CA LYS A 99 -11.57 -4.62 -2.61
C LYS A 99 -11.69 -3.86 -3.93
N ILE A 100 -11.07 -2.69 -4.03
CA ILE A 100 -11.09 -1.78 -5.18
C ILE A 100 -10.57 -2.45 -6.46
N VAL A 101 -9.50 -3.24 -6.35
CA VAL A 101 -8.84 -3.85 -7.51
C VAL A 101 -9.29 -5.30 -7.75
N GLY A 102 -10.04 -5.91 -6.82
CA GLY A 102 -10.47 -7.31 -6.91
C GLY A 102 -9.32 -8.31 -6.98
N ARG A 103 -8.18 -8.03 -6.31
CA ARG A 103 -6.98 -8.90 -6.32
C ARG A 103 -6.60 -9.33 -4.92
N GLY A 104 -6.15 -10.59 -4.82
CA GLY A 104 -5.48 -11.06 -3.61
C GLY A 104 -4.10 -10.42 -3.47
N ILE A 105 -3.87 -9.76 -2.33
CA ILE A 105 -2.58 -9.14 -1.99
C ILE A 105 -2.04 -9.86 -0.77
N THR A 106 -0.82 -10.36 -0.82
CA THR A 106 -0.12 -10.92 0.34
C THR A 106 1.03 -10.01 0.71
N VAL A 107 1.08 -9.59 1.96
CA VAL A 107 2.21 -8.84 2.52
C VAL A 107 2.85 -9.67 3.62
N ARG A 108 4.13 -10.03 3.43
CA ARG A 108 4.96 -10.61 4.48
C ARG A 108 5.74 -9.50 5.13
N ASP A 109 5.39 -9.15 6.36
CA ASP A 109 6.12 -8.16 7.14
C ASP A 109 7.07 -8.84 8.15
N SER A 110 7.64 -8.07 9.10
CA SER A 110 8.55 -8.63 10.09
C SER A 110 7.88 -9.55 11.12
N SER A 111 6.55 -9.51 11.22
CA SER A 111 5.78 -10.20 12.25
C SER A 111 5.06 -11.43 11.71
N ARG A 112 4.41 -11.32 10.54
CA ARG A 112 3.59 -12.39 9.96
C ARG A 112 3.30 -12.18 8.47
N PHE A 113 2.52 -13.11 7.92
CA PHE A 113 1.86 -12.94 6.63
C PHE A 113 0.47 -12.35 6.82
N HIS A 114 0.16 -11.35 6.02
CA HIS A 114 -1.16 -10.74 5.91
C HIS A 114 -1.71 -11.07 4.53
N HIS A 115 -2.85 -11.74 4.47
CA HIS A 115 -3.53 -12.03 3.21
C HIS A 115 -4.77 -11.17 3.10
N PHE A 116 -4.76 -10.25 2.14
CA PHE A 116 -5.81 -9.29 1.87
C PHE A 116 -6.65 -9.74 0.67
N ARG A 117 -7.96 -9.78 0.86
CA ARG A 117 -8.94 -10.08 -0.19
C ARG A 117 -10.28 -9.43 0.18
N ASP A 118 -10.91 -8.79 -0.81
CA ASP A 118 -12.25 -8.21 -0.69
C ASP A 118 -12.45 -7.30 0.54
N GLY A 119 -11.42 -6.54 0.91
CA GLY A 119 -11.50 -5.63 2.06
C GLY A 119 -11.17 -6.26 3.41
N ILE A 120 -10.80 -7.54 3.45
CA ILE A 120 -10.54 -8.28 4.68
C ILE A 120 -9.09 -8.73 4.70
N CYS A 121 -8.47 -8.67 5.87
CA CYS A 121 -7.16 -9.28 6.13
C CYS A 121 -7.33 -10.54 6.98
N SER A 122 -6.59 -11.59 6.66
CA SER A 122 -6.56 -12.85 7.41
C SER A 122 -6.08 -12.71 8.87
N CYS A 123 -5.49 -11.58 9.26
CA CYS A 123 -5.00 -11.36 10.62
C CYS A 123 -6.09 -10.97 11.63
N GLY A 124 -7.32 -10.69 11.16
CA GLY A 124 -8.44 -10.29 12.03
C GLY A 124 -8.20 -8.99 12.80
N ASP A 125 -7.42 -8.07 12.24
CA ASP A 125 -7.03 -6.78 12.85
C ASP A 125 -6.12 -6.83 14.07
N TYR A 126 -5.54 -8.01 14.36
CA TYR A 126 -4.44 -8.17 15.31
C TYR A 126 -3.07 -7.88 14.68
N TRP A 127 -3.03 -6.89 13.78
CA TRP A 127 -1.85 -6.38 13.09
C TRP A 127 -0.64 -6.36 14.02
#